data_AF-A0AAF1KAI1-F1
#
_entry.id   AF-A0AAF1KAI1-F1
#
_cell.length_a   1.000
_cell.length_b   1.000
_cell.length_c   1.000
_cell.angle_alpha   90.00
_cell.angle_beta   90.00
_cell.angle_gamma   90.00
#
_symmetry.space_group_name_H-M   'P 1'
#
loop_
_entity.id
_entity.type
_entity.pdbx_description
1 polymer ?
#
loop_
_entity_poly.entity_id
_entity_poly.type
_entity_poly.pdbx_seq_one_letter_code
_entity_poly.pdbx_strand_id
1 'polypeptide(L)'
;MIIVPQEVTIDQWQSQPEAENPARSDAYPASLKPLPPNGRRLGVVLHDKVSIVQLDYPQGGTFTFRFAPARGSDFPWERLKTKEIGTGGEGEEMDEKTGQVIQVGSAAHIHVLGTEVTEADSRSVESVIKIGALRSRYPCRYYELAIACDASGAAQ
;
A
#
# COMPACT_ATOMS: atom_id res chain seq x y z
N MET A 1 -6.73 -6.00 1.76
CA MET A 1 -5.59 -5.06 1.75
C MET A 1 -6.14 -3.64 1.79
N ILE A 2 -5.42 -2.72 2.42
CA ILE A 2 -5.77 -1.29 2.52
C ILE A 2 -4.69 -0.49 1.81
N ILE A 3 -5.08 0.45 0.95
CA ILE A 3 -4.17 1.41 0.31
C ILE A 3 -4.42 2.79 0.87
N VAL A 4 -3.35 3.48 1.25
CA VAL A 4 -3.39 4.80 1.87
C VAL A 4 -2.55 5.74 1.00
N PRO A 5 -3.14 6.40 0.01
CA PRO A 5 -2.43 7.36 -0.81
C PRO A 5 -2.13 8.62 0.02
N GLN A 6 -0.91 9.13 -0.11
CA GLN A 6 -0.46 10.36 0.51
C GLN A 6 0.16 11.26 -0.56
N GLU A 7 -0.45 12.42 -0.77
CA GLU A 7 0.15 13.42 -1.64
C GLU A 7 1.36 14.06 -0.93
N VAL A 8 2.50 14.11 -1.61
CA VAL A 8 3.74 14.73 -1.11
C VAL A 8 4.22 15.81 -2.06
N THR A 9 5.00 16.76 -1.54
CA THR A 9 5.56 17.83 -2.38
C THR A 9 6.53 17.25 -3.41
N ILE A 10 6.76 17.98 -4.51
CA ILE A 10 7.70 17.52 -5.55
C ILE A 10 9.13 17.35 -4.99
N ASP A 11 9.53 18.20 -4.04
CA ASP A 11 10.84 18.11 -3.38
C ASP A 11 10.94 16.85 -2.51
N GLN A 12 9.88 16.53 -1.76
CA GLN A 12 9.80 15.27 -1.01
C GLN A 12 9.85 14.07 -1.94
N TRP A 13 9.08 14.09 -3.04
CA TRP A 13 9.08 13.04 -4.06
C TRP A 13 10.46 12.81 -4.68
N GLN A 14 11.20 13.87 -4.97
CA GLN A 14 12.52 13.80 -5.61
C GLN A 14 13.64 13.43 -4.63
N SER A 15 13.54 13.85 -3.37
CA SER A 15 14.58 13.63 -2.35
C SER A 15 14.52 12.27 -1.66
N GLN A 16 13.55 11.43 -2.01
CA GLN A 16 13.40 10.12 -1.36
C GLN A 16 14.61 9.21 -1.63
N PRO A 17 15.06 8.46 -0.61
CA PRO A 17 16.23 7.60 -0.71
C PRO A 17 16.07 6.52 -1.78
N GLU A 18 17.18 6.13 -2.41
CA GLU A 18 17.24 4.93 -3.24
C GLU A 18 17.10 3.68 -2.36
N ALA A 19 15.86 3.27 -2.10
CA ALA A 19 15.54 2.03 -1.41
C ALA A 19 15.36 0.88 -2.42
N GLU A 20 15.26 -0.35 -1.89
CA GLU A 20 14.87 -1.50 -2.69
C GLU A 20 13.48 -1.24 -3.30
N ASN A 21 13.34 -1.59 -4.58
CA ASN A 21 12.09 -1.46 -5.31
C ASN A 21 11.85 -2.74 -6.13
N PRO A 22 11.04 -3.69 -5.63
CA PRO A 22 10.81 -4.96 -6.31
C PRO A 22 10.18 -4.78 -7.70
N ALA A 23 9.42 -3.70 -7.94
CA ALA A 23 8.85 -3.44 -9.27
C ALA A 23 9.89 -3.06 -10.33
N ARG A 24 11.09 -2.59 -9.93
CA ARG A 24 12.16 -2.17 -10.87
C ARG A 24 12.71 -3.32 -11.69
N SER A 25 12.80 -4.50 -11.08
CA SER A 25 13.31 -5.72 -11.71
C SER A 25 12.21 -6.70 -12.10
N ASP A 26 10.94 -6.33 -11.89
CA ASP A 26 9.80 -7.17 -12.21
C ASP A 26 9.47 -7.07 -13.70
N ALA A 27 9.58 -8.20 -14.40
CA ALA A 27 9.28 -8.31 -15.82
C ALA A 27 7.77 -8.23 -16.12
N TYR A 28 6.90 -8.48 -15.13
CA TYR A 28 5.45 -8.44 -15.31
C TYR A 28 4.90 -7.01 -15.56
N PRO A 29 5.23 -5.99 -14.73
CA PRO A 29 4.85 -4.59 -14.96
C PRO A 29 5.66 -3.90 -16.06
N ALA A 30 6.75 -4.50 -16.55
CA ALA A 30 7.53 -3.97 -17.68
C ALA A 30 6.71 -3.92 -19.00
N SER A 31 5.60 -4.66 -19.08
CA SER A 31 4.72 -4.75 -20.26
C SER A 31 3.79 -3.56 -20.51
N LEU A 32 3.81 -2.53 -19.66
CA LEU A 32 2.87 -1.39 -19.75
C LEU A 32 3.49 -0.14 -20.37
N LYS A 33 2.59 0.70 -20.92
CA LYS A 33 2.84 2.00 -21.55
C LYS A 33 3.98 2.79 -20.88
N PRO A 34 4.76 3.55 -21.66
CA PRO A 34 5.84 4.39 -21.11
C PRO A 34 5.30 5.25 -19.97
N LEU A 35 6.02 5.27 -18.85
CA LEU A 35 5.76 6.25 -17.80
C LEU A 35 6.09 7.65 -18.34
N PRO A 36 5.44 8.71 -17.83
CA PRO A 36 5.92 10.07 -18.07
C PRO A 36 7.38 10.21 -17.59
N PRO A 37 8.13 11.23 -18.05
CA PRO A 37 9.56 11.39 -17.76
C PRO A 37 9.96 11.33 -16.27
N ASN A 38 9.03 11.66 -15.36
CA ASN A 38 9.24 11.62 -13.90
C ASN A 38 8.37 10.58 -13.19
N GLY A 39 7.68 9.72 -13.95
CA GLY A 39 6.85 8.66 -13.40
C GLY A 39 7.71 7.53 -12.85
N ARG A 40 7.33 7.02 -11.68
CA ARG A 40 8.02 5.89 -11.03
C ARG A 40 7.09 4.68 -10.99
N ARG A 41 7.67 3.50 -11.22
CA ARG A 41 7.02 2.22 -10.90
C ARG A 41 7.51 1.82 -9.53
N LEU A 42 6.59 1.64 -8.60
CA LEU A 42 6.88 1.30 -7.23
C LEU A 42 6.26 -0.07 -6.94
N GLY A 43 6.90 -0.85 -6.08
CA GLY A 43 6.42 -2.18 -5.72
C GLY A 43 6.62 -2.43 -4.24
N VAL A 44 5.69 -3.19 -3.67
CA VAL A 44 5.81 -3.74 -2.34
C VAL A 44 5.46 -5.22 -2.40
N VAL A 45 6.11 -6.04 -1.58
CA VAL A 45 5.74 -7.44 -1.39
C VAL A 45 4.98 -7.56 -0.08
N LEU A 46 3.80 -8.16 -0.16
CA LEU A 46 2.87 -8.35 0.95
C LEU A 46 2.82 -9.83 1.31
N HIS A 47 2.73 -10.15 2.60
CA HIS A 47 2.85 -11.54 3.06
C HIS A 47 1.65 -12.04 3.85
N ASP A 48 0.80 -11.15 4.33
CA ASP A 48 -0.29 -11.51 5.23
C ASP A 48 -1.67 -11.37 4.57
N LYS A 49 -2.70 -11.95 5.19
CA LYS A 49 -4.09 -11.89 4.74
C LYS A 49 -4.61 -10.46 4.66
N VAL A 50 -4.14 -9.62 5.58
CA VAL A 50 -4.44 -8.19 5.62
C VAL A 50 -3.12 -7.44 5.68
N SER A 51 -2.79 -6.77 4.58
CA SER A 51 -1.68 -5.82 4.56
C SER A 51 -2.18 -4.41 4.29
N ILE A 52 -1.46 -3.43 4.81
CA ILE A 52 -1.66 -2.00 4.56
C ILE A 52 -0.48 -1.48 3.77
N VAL A 53 -0.79 -0.69 2.74
CA VAL A 53 0.20 -0.03 1.90
C VAL A 53 -0.04 1.47 1.93
N GLN A 54 0.88 2.23 2.52
CA GLN A 54 0.93 3.67 2.33
C GLN A 54 1.74 3.97 1.06
N LEU A 55 1.20 4.80 0.16
CA LEU A 55 1.86 5.21 -1.07
C LEU A 55 2.00 6.73 -1.10
N ASP A 56 3.23 7.22 -1.13
CA ASP A 56 3.49 8.63 -1.45
C ASP A 56 3.35 8.84 -2.97
N TYR A 57 2.74 9.95 -3.40
CA TYR A 57 2.69 10.35 -4.81
C TYR A 57 2.87 11.87 -4.95
N PRO A 58 3.44 12.37 -6.06
CA PRO A 58 3.79 13.79 -6.17
C PRO A 58 2.53 14.65 -6.33
N GLN A 59 2.57 15.84 -5.76
CA GLN A 59 1.50 16.82 -5.83
C GLN A 59 1.03 17.10 -7.26
N GLY A 60 -0.30 17.03 -7.48
CA GLY A 60 -0.91 17.19 -8.80
C GLY A 60 -0.65 16.02 -9.76
N GLY A 61 -0.04 14.94 -9.26
CA GLY A 61 0.17 13.70 -9.97
C GLY A 61 -1.07 12.80 -9.95
N THR A 62 -0.95 11.67 -10.66
CA THR A 62 -1.92 10.58 -10.59
C THR A 62 -1.17 9.28 -10.34
N PHE A 63 -1.83 8.34 -9.68
CA PHE A 63 -1.28 7.02 -9.42
C PHE A 63 -2.26 5.95 -9.89
N THR A 64 -1.73 4.76 -10.13
CA THR A 64 -2.54 3.57 -10.40
C THR A 64 -1.90 2.39 -9.69
N PHE A 65 -2.73 1.50 -9.16
CA PHE A 65 -2.28 0.29 -8.51
C PHE A 65 -2.59 -0.92 -9.38
N ARG A 66 -1.68 -1.90 -9.32
CA ARG A 66 -1.89 -3.20 -9.92
C ARG A 66 -1.32 -4.26 -9.00
N PHE A 67 -2.00 -5.40 -8.97
CA PHE A 67 -1.58 -6.58 -8.24
C PHE A 67 -0.97 -7.56 -9.22
N ALA A 68 0.09 -8.22 -8.77
CA ALA A 68 0.75 -9.29 -9.47
C ALA A 68 0.99 -10.43 -8.50
N PRO A 69 0.92 -11.70 -8.94
CA PRO A 69 1.45 -12.81 -8.16
C PRO A 69 2.93 -12.54 -7.83
N ALA A 70 3.37 -12.95 -6.64
CA ALA A 70 4.77 -12.85 -6.27
C ALA A 70 5.65 -13.64 -7.26
N ARG A 71 6.89 -13.18 -7.46
CA ARG A 71 7.84 -13.89 -8.31
C ARG A 71 8.04 -15.33 -7.82
N GLY A 72 7.82 -16.30 -8.70
CA GLY A 72 7.89 -17.73 -8.36
C GLY A 72 6.60 -18.32 -7.77
N SER A 73 5.53 -17.53 -7.64
CA SER A 73 4.20 -18.04 -7.34
C SER A 73 3.61 -18.78 -8.55
N ASP A 74 2.98 -19.92 -8.30
CA ASP A 74 2.17 -20.67 -9.25
C ASP A 74 0.70 -20.18 -9.27
N PHE A 75 0.38 -19.15 -8.47
CA PHE A 75 -0.97 -18.62 -8.41
C PHE A 75 -1.37 -18.03 -9.77
N PRO A 76 -2.47 -18.50 -10.40
CA PRO A 76 -2.79 -18.10 -11.75
C PRO A 76 -3.20 -16.62 -11.85
N TRP A 77 -2.58 -15.89 -12.78
CA TRP A 77 -2.79 -14.45 -12.96
C TRP A 77 -4.28 -14.10 -13.18
N GLU A 78 -4.97 -14.90 -13.98
CA GLU A 78 -6.39 -14.73 -14.31
C GLU A 78 -7.33 -14.89 -13.11
N ARG A 79 -6.84 -15.51 -12.04
CA ARG A 79 -7.54 -15.65 -10.76
C ARG A 79 -7.22 -14.51 -9.80
N LEU A 80 -6.14 -13.77 -10.04
CA LEU A 80 -5.77 -12.58 -9.26
C LEU A 80 -6.69 -11.42 -9.66
N LYS A 81 -7.91 -11.45 -9.11
CA LYS A 81 -8.89 -10.40 -9.29
C LYS A 81 -8.94 -9.57 -8.03
N THR A 82 -9.10 -8.27 -8.20
CA THR A 82 -9.35 -7.37 -7.09
C THR A 82 -10.73 -6.77 -7.17
N LYS A 83 -11.32 -6.53 -6.02
CA LYS A 83 -12.57 -5.83 -5.86
C LYS A 83 -12.35 -4.72 -4.83
N GLU A 84 -12.60 -3.49 -5.24
CA GLU A 84 -12.74 -2.41 -4.29
C GLU A 84 -14.04 -2.61 -3.53
N ILE A 85 -13.96 -2.67 -2.20
CA ILE A 85 -15.09 -3.01 -1.32
C ILE A 85 -15.52 -1.83 -0.44
N GLY A 86 -14.81 -0.70 -0.52
CA GLY A 86 -15.09 0.53 0.18
C GLY A 86 -13.95 1.54 0.06
N THR A 87 -14.27 2.78 0.41
CA THR A 87 -13.32 3.87 0.63
C THR A 87 -13.43 4.25 2.10
N GLY A 88 -12.30 4.27 2.81
CA GLY A 88 -12.24 4.70 4.20
C GLY A 88 -12.34 6.22 4.34
N GLY A 89 -12.74 6.67 5.53
CA GLY A 89 -12.91 8.09 5.83
C GLY A 89 -11.59 8.86 5.91
N GLU A 90 -11.64 10.15 5.59
CA GLU A 90 -10.55 11.11 5.80
C GLU A 90 -10.59 11.64 7.23
N GLY A 91 -9.42 11.96 7.81
CA GLY A 91 -9.38 12.55 9.15
C GLY A 91 -7.99 12.69 9.73
N GLU A 92 -7.96 12.90 11.04
CA GLU A 92 -6.74 13.05 11.83
C GLU A 92 -6.58 11.88 12.79
N GLU A 93 -5.34 11.44 12.95
CA GLU A 93 -4.98 10.40 13.92
C GLU A 93 -3.77 10.84 14.72
N MET A 94 -3.76 10.58 16.03
CA MET A 94 -2.58 10.77 16.86
C MET A 94 -1.77 9.47 16.92
N ASP A 95 -0.50 9.54 16.50
CA ASP A 95 0.46 8.48 16.75
C ASP A 95 0.78 8.43 18.25
N GLU A 96 0.32 7.38 18.92
CA GLU A 96 0.48 7.18 20.37
C GLU A 96 1.95 7.08 20.79
N LYS A 97 2.86 6.70 19.88
CA LYS A 97 4.29 6.56 20.20
C LYS A 97 5.04 7.88 20.10
N THR A 98 4.69 8.73 19.12
CA THR A 98 5.40 9.99 18.85
C THR A 98 4.63 11.22 19.35
N GLY A 99 3.33 11.08 19.64
CA GLY A 99 2.42 12.17 19.98
C GLY A 99 2.04 13.06 18.80
N GLN A 100 2.47 12.73 17.57
CA GLN A 100 2.24 13.54 16.38
C GLN A 100 0.81 13.32 15.84
N VAL A 101 0.14 14.41 15.45
CA VAL A 101 -1.11 14.34 14.68
C VAL A 101 -0.76 14.12 13.21
N ILE A 102 -1.37 13.10 12.62
CA ILE A 102 -1.14 12.62 11.27
C ILE A 102 -2.44 12.76 10.50
N GLN A 103 -2.37 13.43 9.35
CA GLN A 103 -3.49 13.49 8.42
C GLN A 103 -3.59 12.17 7.67
N VAL A 104 -4.75 11.53 7.76
CA VAL A 104 -5.06 10.31 7.04
C VAL A 104 -5.98 10.67 5.88
N GLY A 105 -5.47 10.51 4.66
CA GLY A 105 -6.25 10.65 3.44
C GLY A 105 -7.21 9.48 3.25
N SER A 106 -8.05 9.56 2.21
CA SER A 106 -9.01 8.51 1.89
C SER A 106 -8.30 7.20 1.56
N ALA A 107 -8.62 6.14 2.30
CA ALA A 107 -8.05 4.82 2.08
C ALA A 107 -8.88 4.00 1.09
N ALA A 108 -8.26 3.26 0.17
CA ALA A 108 -8.97 2.33 -0.70
C ALA A 108 -8.91 0.91 -0.13
N HIS A 109 -10.08 0.28 0.04
CA HIS A 109 -10.16 -1.07 0.57
C HIS A 109 -10.31 -2.06 -0.56
N ILE A 110 -9.28 -2.88 -0.70
CA ILE A 110 -9.16 -3.81 -1.83
C ILE A 110 -9.17 -5.22 -1.29
N HIS A 111 -10.21 -5.95 -1.67
CA HIS A 111 -10.26 -7.39 -1.52
C HIS A 111 -9.54 -8.04 -2.70
N VAL A 112 -8.54 -8.86 -2.41
CA VAL A 112 -7.88 -9.73 -3.39
C VAL A 112 -8.59 -11.08 -3.34
N LEU A 113 -9.21 -11.47 -4.45
CA LEU A 113 -9.98 -12.70 -4.54
C LEU A 113 -9.05 -13.92 -4.47
N GLY A 114 -9.27 -14.77 -3.47
CA GLY A 114 -8.50 -15.97 -3.19
C GLY A 114 -9.27 -16.91 -2.26
N THR A 115 -8.71 -18.07 -1.94
CA THR A 115 -9.41 -19.12 -1.16
C THR A 115 -9.33 -18.94 0.35
N GLU A 116 -8.47 -18.04 0.86
CA GLU A 116 -8.10 -17.99 2.28
C GLU A 116 -8.61 -16.77 3.06
N VAL A 117 -9.26 -15.82 2.36
CA VAL A 117 -9.66 -14.52 2.92
C VAL A 117 -11.03 -14.12 2.35
N THR A 118 -11.91 -13.55 3.19
CA THR A 118 -13.25 -13.07 2.81
C THR A 118 -13.30 -11.55 2.71
N GLU A 119 -14.38 -11.00 2.12
CA GLU A 119 -14.62 -9.55 2.14
C GLU A 119 -14.80 -9.01 3.57
N ALA A 120 -15.35 -9.82 4.49
CA ALA A 120 -15.58 -9.45 5.88
C ALA A 120 -14.26 -9.24 6.64
N ASP A 121 -13.27 -10.10 6.40
CA ASP A 121 -11.92 -9.95 6.97
C ASP A 121 -11.33 -8.59 6.55
N SER A 122 -11.55 -8.17 5.31
CA SER A 122 -11.02 -6.89 4.79
C SER A 122 -11.74 -5.67 5.38
N ARG A 123 -13.00 -5.80 5.82
CA ARG A 123 -13.80 -4.69 6.42
C ARG A 123 -13.60 -4.54 7.92
N SER A 124 -13.42 -5.64 8.64
CA SER A 124 -13.24 -5.66 10.12
C SER A 124 -12.01 -4.88 10.61
N VAL A 125 -11.07 -4.67 9.70
CA VAL A 125 -9.76 -4.09 9.94
C VAL A 125 -9.85 -2.57 10.12
N GLU A 126 -10.72 -1.86 9.40
CA GLU A 126 -10.77 -0.39 9.42
C GLU A 126 -11.10 0.21 10.79
N SER A 127 -12.06 -0.37 11.51
CA SER A 127 -12.46 0.13 12.84
C SER A 127 -11.39 -0.06 13.92
N VAL A 128 -10.35 -0.84 13.63
CA VAL A 128 -9.25 -1.18 14.53
C VAL A 128 -7.92 -0.58 14.07
N ILE A 129 -7.74 -0.41 12.75
CA ILE A 129 -6.49 0.06 12.16
C ILE A 129 -6.44 1.57 12.13
N LYS A 130 -5.63 2.06 13.07
CA LYS A 130 -5.07 3.39 13.14
C LYS A 130 -3.99 3.57 12.06
N ILE A 131 -4.47 3.92 10.85
CA ILE A 131 -3.70 4.06 9.61
C ILE A 131 -2.65 5.17 9.67
N GLY A 132 -2.90 6.27 10.39
CA GLY A 132 -1.93 7.34 10.55
C GLY A 132 -0.65 6.84 11.24
N ALA A 133 -0.81 5.97 12.24
CA ALA A 133 0.27 5.46 13.07
C ALA A 133 0.80 4.08 12.62
N LEU A 134 0.67 3.71 11.34
CA LEU A 134 1.03 2.38 10.83
C LEU A 134 2.41 1.89 11.28
N ARG A 135 3.43 2.75 11.16
CA ARG A 135 4.83 2.41 11.49
C ARG A 135 5.09 2.20 12.98
N SER A 136 4.28 2.82 13.85
CA SER A 136 4.44 2.66 15.28
C SER A 136 3.69 1.44 15.81
N ARG A 137 2.65 0.99 15.09
CA ARG A 137 1.78 -0.13 15.48
C ARG A 137 2.12 -1.47 14.84
N TYR A 138 2.65 -1.45 13.63
CA TYR A 138 2.90 -2.66 12.84
C TYR A 138 4.38 -2.79 12.43
N PRO A 139 4.89 -4.02 12.27
CA PRO A 139 6.20 -4.28 11.68
C PRO A 139 6.18 -3.94 10.18
N CYS A 140 6.58 -2.72 9.84
CA CYS A 140 6.52 -2.22 8.48
C CYS A 140 7.84 -2.41 7.73
N ARG A 141 7.74 -2.85 6.47
CA ARG A 141 8.81 -2.82 5.49
C ARG A 141 8.68 -1.56 4.64
N TYR A 142 9.79 -0.90 4.42
CA TYR A 142 9.86 0.30 3.60
C TYR A 142 10.42 -0.06 2.23
N TYR A 143 9.67 0.25 1.17
CA TYR A 143 10.15 0.25 -0.21
C TYR A 143 10.12 1.68 -0.71
N GLU A 144 10.80 1.94 -1.84
CA GLU A 144 10.83 3.26 -2.46
C GLU A 144 9.42 3.88 -2.50
N LEU A 145 9.20 4.99 -1.78
CA LEU A 145 7.94 5.75 -1.76
C LEU A 145 6.69 4.99 -1.30
N ALA A 146 6.81 3.72 -0.91
CA ALA A 146 5.70 2.86 -0.53
C ALA A 146 6.04 2.05 0.72
N ILE A 147 5.20 2.14 1.74
CA ILE A 147 5.39 1.45 3.01
C ILE A 147 4.38 0.32 3.09
N ALA A 148 4.83 -0.91 3.28
CA ALA A 148 3.97 -2.07 3.48
C ALA A 148 4.06 -2.58 4.91
N CYS A 149 2.91 -2.82 5.52
CA CYS A 149 2.80 -3.38 6.86
C CYS A 149 1.79 -4.54 6.86
N ASP A 150 2.14 -5.63 7.53
CA ASP A 150 1.27 -6.80 7.66
C ASP A 150 0.53 -6.77 9.02
N ALA A 151 -0.79 -6.94 9.00
CA ALA A 151 -1.64 -6.74 10.18
C ALA A 151 -1.45 -7.81 11.27
N SER A 152 -0.97 -9.01 10.91
CA SER A 152 -0.60 -10.08 11.85
C SER A 152 0.51 -9.67 12.82
N GLY A 153 1.20 -8.56 12.56
CA GLY A 153 2.28 -8.05 13.40
C GLY A 153 1.84 -7.08 14.51
N ALA A 154 0.55 -6.72 14.62
CA ALA A 154 0.08 -5.97 15.79
C ALA A 154 0.34 -6.79 17.05
N ALA A 155 1.22 -6.30 17.93
CA ALA A 155 1.37 -6.86 19.26
C ALA A 155 0.01 -6.80 19.97
N GLN A 156 -0.45 -7.95 20.49
CA GLN A 156 -1.56 -8.02 21.44
C GLN A 156 -1.17 -7.33 22.75
#